data_AF-A0A0F9NNL8-F1
#
_entry.id   AF-A0A0F9NNL8-F1
#
_cell.length_a   1.000
_cell.length_b   1.000
_cell.length_c   1.000
_cell.angle_alpha   90.00
_cell.angle_beta   90.00
_cell.angle_gamma   90.00
#
_symmetry.space_group_name_H-M   'P 1'
#
loop_
_entity.id
_entity.type
_entity.pdbx_description
1 polymer ?
#
loop_
_entity_poly.entity_id
_entity_poly.type
_entity_poly.pdbx_seq_one_letter_code
_entity_poly.pdbx_strand_id
1 'polypeptide(L)'
;MATQKPKPKLETELGTDEEATPLTRDEIRAMIFRGDREFRTEQLVLFGAKVDFRQPTLGAILGAKQEENRAKAVAEMLIRYCFVPGTKEQVFEDADIDTILGLPFGEDLQKANDAIERLTGIDVQGEEENSEATRDSTTS
;
A
#
# COMPACT_ATOMS: atom_id res chain seq x y z
N MET A 1 49.96 -7.92 54.61
CA MET A 1 49.40 -7.35 53.36
C MET A 1 48.09 -8.07 53.04
N ALA A 2 46.95 -7.43 53.27
CA ALA A 2 45.64 -7.75 52.69
C ALA A 2 44.66 -6.64 53.11
N THR A 3 44.47 -5.62 52.29
CA THR A 3 43.48 -4.55 52.50
C THR A 3 42.18 -4.94 51.81
N GLN A 4 41.16 -5.21 52.61
CA GLN A 4 39.81 -5.51 52.17
C GLN A 4 39.08 -4.19 51.88
N LYS A 5 38.79 -3.91 50.60
CA LYS A 5 37.91 -2.78 50.20
C LYS A 5 36.45 -3.23 50.27
N PRO A 6 35.54 -2.50 50.93
CA PRO A 6 34.11 -2.80 50.87
C PRO A 6 33.53 -2.40 49.51
N LYS A 7 32.69 -3.29 48.95
CA LYS A 7 31.96 -3.10 47.69
C LYS A 7 30.93 -1.97 47.81
N PRO A 8 30.77 -1.09 46.81
CA PRO A 8 29.67 -0.15 46.76
C PRO A 8 28.35 -0.89 46.46
N LYS A 9 27.30 -0.55 47.21
CA LYS A 9 25.93 -0.97 46.92
C LYS A 9 25.49 -0.32 45.61
N LEU A 10 25.15 -1.11 44.60
CA LEU A 10 24.35 -0.62 43.46
C LEU A 10 22.91 -0.54 43.96
N GLU A 11 22.50 0.65 44.37
CA GLU A 11 21.10 1.04 44.35
C GLU A 11 20.81 1.44 42.90
N THR A 12 20.22 0.52 42.14
CA THR A 12 19.64 0.85 40.83
C THR A 12 18.32 1.55 41.12
N GLU A 13 18.36 2.88 41.12
CA GLU A 13 17.17 3.72 41.09
C GLU A 13 16.43 3.43 39.77
N LEU A 14 15.27 2.80 39.88
CA LEU A 14 14.27 2.69 38.81
C LEU A 14 13.73 4.09 38.55
N GLY A 15 14.43 4.81 37.67
CA GLY A 15 14.02 6.11 37.17
C GLY A 15 12.77 5.98 36.31
N THR A 16 11.68 6.54 36.83
CA THR A 16 10.66 7.33 36.12
C THR A 16 10.04 6.71 34.87
N ASP A 17 8.82 6.19 35.04
CA ASP A 17 7.77 6.30 34.03
C ASP A 17 7.64 7.78 33.63
N GLU A 18 8.19 8.17 32.49
CA GLU A 18 7.81 9.41 31.81
C GLU A 18 6.34 9.27 31.43
N GLU A 19 5.45 9.96 32.16
CA GLU A 19 4.09 10.21 31.69
C GLU A 19 4.19 10.97 30.36
N ALA A 20 4.08 10.25 29.26
CA ALA A 20 3.96 10.83 27.93
C ALA A 20 2.78 11.80 27.96
N THR A 21 3.07 13.09 27.86
CA THR A 21 2.05 14.13 27.81
C THR A 21 1.10 13.79 26.66
N PRO A 22 -0.23 13.77 26.89
CA PRO A 22 -1.16 13.37 25.86
C PRO A 22 -1.01 14.32 24.66
N LEU A 23 -0.68 13.75 23.50
CA LEU A 23 -0.52 14.51 22.28
C LEU A 23 -1.80 15.30 21.97
N THR A 24 -1.63 16.58 21.66
CA THR A 24 -2.74 17.43 21.23
C THR A 24 -3.21 17.00 19.84
N ARG A 25 -4.48 17.31 19.51
CA ARG A 25 -5.06 17.04 18.18
C ARG A 25 -4.18 17.59 17.04
N ASP A 26 -3.61 18.77 17.24
CA ASP A 26 -2.82 19.45 16.22
C ASP A 26 -1.44 18.81 16.06
N GLU A 27 -0.83 18.27 17.13
CA GLU A 27 0.40 17.47 17.06
C GLU A 27 0.17 16.14 16.34
N ILE A 28 -0.93 15.45 16.63
CA ILE A 28 -1.31 14.22 15.93
C ILE A 28 -1.51 14.52 14.44
N ARG A 29 -2.20 15.61 14.11
CA ARG A 29 -2.38 16.04 12.72
C ARG A 29 -1.03 16.32 12.04
N ALA A 30 -0.13 17.04 12.71
CA ALA A 30 1.20 17.32 12.18
C ALA A 30 2.01 16.03 11.95
N MET A 31 1.88 15.02 12.82
CA MET A 31 2.51 13.70 12.64
C MET A 31 1.91 12.92 11.46
N ILE A 32 0.60 13.04 11.20
CA ILE A 32 -0.05 12.37 10.08
C ILE A 32 0.42 12.95 8.73
N PHE A 33 0.48 14.28 8.63
CA PHE A 33 0.82 14.99 7.40
C PHE A 33 2.31 15.31 7.24
N ARG A 34 3.15 14.69 8.08
CA ARG A 34 4.60 14.70 7.91
C ARG A 34 4.95 14.04 6.56
N GLY A 35 5.46 14.85 5.63
CA GLY A 35 5.67 14.49 4.21
C GLY A 35 6.87 13.57 3.95
N ASP A 36 7.50 13.08 5.00
CA ASP A 36 8.68 12.21 5.02
C ASP A 36 8.34 10.71 5.00
N ARG A 37 7.07 10.34 4.77
CA ARG A 37 6.70 8.93 4.59
C ARG A 37 7.27 8.40 3.29
N GLU A 38 8.22 7.47 3.41
CA GLU A 38 8.73 6.72 2.27
C GLU A 38 7.62 5.79 1.74
N PHE A 39 7.31 5.92 0.45
CA PHE A 39 6.37 5.03 -0.21
C PHE A 39 7.00 3.64 -0.34
N ARG A 40 6.24 2.61 0.05
CA ARG A 40 6.67 1.23 -0.19
C ARG A 40 6.80 0.97 -1.69
N THR A 41 7.82 0.21 -2.08
CA THR A 41 8.06 -0.17 -3.47
C THR A 41 8.26 -1.68 -3.52
N GLU A 42 7.66 -2.34 -4.50
CA GLU A 42 7.77 -3.77 -4.73
C GLU A 42 8.32 -4.02 -6.14
N GLN A 43 9.28 -4.94 -6.27
CA GLN A 43 9.80 -5.34 -7.57
C GLN A 43 8.97 -6.44 -8.20
N LEU A 44 8.49 -6.22 -9.41
CA LEU A 44 7.66 -7.16 -10.16
C LEU A 44 8.31 -7.50 -11.50
N VAL A 45 7.93 -8.65 -12.05
CA VAL A 45 8.18 -8.97 -13.45
C VAL A 45 6.85 -8.88 -14.17
N LEU A 46 6.71 -7.88 -15.05
CA LEU A 46 5.53 -7.67 -15.88
C LEU A 46 5.95 -7.77 -17.35
N PHE A 47 5.24 -8.58 -18.13
CA PHE A 47 5.51 -8.75 -19.57
C PHE A 47 6.97 -9.13 -19.86
N GLY A 48 7.58 -9.89 -18.96
CA GLY A 48 8.99 -10.30 -19.04
C GLY A 48 10.02 -9.22 -18.65
N ALA A 49 9.59 -8.01 -18.28
CA ALA A 49 10.45 -6.92 -17.84
C ALA A 49 10.39 -6.74 -16.32
N LYS A 50 11.53 -6.42 -15.70
CA LYS A 50 11.59 -6.06 -14.27
C LYS A 50 11.20 -4.60 -14.07
N VAL A 51 10.31 -4.35 -13.12
CA VAL A 51 9.78 -3.03 -12.80
C VAL A 51 9.72 -2.79 -11.29
N ASP A 52 9.83 -1.53 -10.88
CA ASP A 52 9.58 -1.08 -9.51
C ASP A 52 8.14 -0.54 -9.44
N PHE A 53 7.27 -1.25 -8.72
CA PHE A 53 5.89 -0.85 -8.50
C PHE A 53 5.74 -0.11 -7.17
N ARG A 54 5.36 1.17 -7.22
CA ARG A 54 5.27 2.04 -6.05
C ARG A 54 3.89 2.01 -5.42
N GLN A 55 3.85 2.19 -4.10
CA GLN A 55 2.62 2.27 -3.34
C GLN A 55 1.76 3.45 -3.85
N PRO A 56 0.54 3.17 -4.34
CA PRO A 56 -0.38 4.21 -4.75
C PRO A 56 -0.92 4.97 -3.53
N THR A 57 -1.39 6.20 -3.76
CA THR A 57 -2.02 6.99 -2.71
C THR A 57 -3.45 6.51 -2.47
N LEU A 58 -4.00 6.80 -1.28
CA LEU A 58 -5.40 6.48 -0.99
C LEU A 58 -6.36 7.10 -2.01
N GLY A 59 -6.09 8.34 -2.45
CA GLY A 59 -6.89 9.01 -3.48
C GLY A 59 -6.86 8.28 -4.82
N ALA A 60 -5.70 7.74 -5.22
CA ALA A 60 -5.58 6.96 -6.44
C ALA A 60 -6.36 5.64 -6.37
N ILE A 61 -6.33 4.95 -5.22
CA ILE A 61 -7.10 3.73 -5.01
C ILE A 61 -8.61 3.99 -5.01
N LEU A 62 -9.06 5.04 -4.34
CA LEU A 62 -10.47 5.42 -4.36
C LEU A 62 -10.94 5.86 -5.75
N GLY A 63 -10.07 6.50 -6.53
CA GLY A 63 -10.35 6.80 -7.93
C GLY A 63 -10.49 5.53 -8.76
N ALA A 64 -9.55 4.58 -8.61
CA ALA A 64 -9.59 3.30 -9.30
C ALA A 64 -10.84 2.47 -8.97
N LYS A 65 -11.30 2.50 -7.71
CA LYS A 65 -12.54 1.80 -7.30
C LYS A 65 -13.82 2.42 -7.86
N GLN A 66 -13.81 3.70 -8.21
CA GLN A 66 -14.97 4.39 -8.78
C GLN A 66 -15.04 4.29 -10.31
N GLU A 67 -13.97 3.84 -10.97
CA GLU A 67 -13.95 3.64 -12.41
C GLU A 67 -14.79 2.41 -12.77
N GLU A 68 -15.77 2.58 -13.67
CA GLU A 68 -16.68 1.51 -14.10
C GLU A 68 -15.90 0.41 -14.84
N ASN A 69 -14.88 0.80 -15.60
CA ASN A 69 -14.03 -0.13 -16.29
C ASN A 69 -12.81 -0.51 -15.43
N ARG A 70 -12.91 -1.65 -14.72
CA ARG A 70 -11.81 -2.18 -13.90
C ARG A 70 -10.49 -2.32 -14.66
N ALA A 71 -10.52 -2.72 -15.94
CA ALA A 71 -9.29 -2.85 -16.72
C ALA A 71 -8.62 -1.49 -16.95
N LYS A 72 -9.41 -0.44 -17.17
CA LYS A 72 -8.91 0.94 -17.28
C LYS A 72 -8.33 1.43 -15.96
N ALA A 73 -8.98 1.12 -14.84
CA ALA A 73 -8.45 1.46 -13.51
C ALA A 73 -7.07 0.85 -13.27
N VAL A 74 -6.89 -0.43 -13.60
CA VAL A 74 -5.60 -1.13 -13.47
C VAL A 74 -4.55 -0.56 -14.42
N ALA A 75 -4.93 -0.27 -15.67
CA ALA A 75 -4.03 0.34 -16.64
C ALA A 75 -3.55 1.74 -16.18
N GLU A 76 -4.44 2.57 -15.62
CA GLU A 76 -4.08 3.86 -15.04
C GLU A 76 -3.14 3.72 -13.82
N MET A 77 -3.34 2.68 -13.00
CA MET A 77 -2.43 2.38 -11.89
C MET A 77 -1.06 1.94 -12.40
N LEU A 78 -1.00 1.10 -13.44
CA LEU A 78 0.26 0.69 -14.07
C LEU A 78 1.03 1.90 -14.60
N ILE A 79 0.37 2.80 -15.34
CA ILE A 79 1.03 3.98 -15.91
C ILE A 79 1.61 4.87 -14.81
N ARG A 80 0.83 5.13 -13.75
CA ARG A 80 1.24 6.09 -12.71
C ARG A 80 2.25 5.53 -11.72
N TYR A 81 2.21 4.23 -11.46
CA TYR A 81 2.94 3.62 -10.34
C TYR A 81 3.98 2.57 -10.73
N CYS A 82 4.16 2.29 -12.02
CA CYS A 82 5.21 1.41 -12.53
C CYS A 82 6.44 2.21 -12.99
N PHE A 83 7.59 1.94 -12.40
CA PHE A 83 8.84 2.66 -12.65
C PHE A 83 9.98 1.75 -13.09
N VAL A 84 10.95 2.31 -13.80
CA VAL A 84 12.19 1.62 -14.13
C VAL A 84 12.98 1.38 -12.82
N PRO A 85 13.49 0.15 -12.60
CA PRO A 85 14.13 -0.19 -11.33
C PRO A 85 15.25 0.75 -10.92
N GLY A 86 15.18 1.26 -9.69
CA GLY A 86 16.17 2.17 -9.13
C GLY A 86 16.14 3.60 -9.69
N THR A 87 15.17 3.95 -10.54
CA THR A 87 15.02 5.31 -11.09
C THR A 87 13.68 5.93 -10.71
N LYS A 88 13.43 7.17 -11.15
CA LYS A 88 12.13 7.86 -11.03
C LYS A 88 11.37 7.94 -12.35
N GLU A 89 11.84 7.21 -13.36
CA GLU A 89 11.27 7.17 -14.70
C GLU A 89 10.11 6.18 -14.75
N GLN A 90 8.98 6.60 -15.29
CA GLN A 90 7.81 5.72 -15.49
C GLN A 90 8.07 4.79 -16.66
N VAL A 91 7.57 3.56 -16.56
CA VAL A 91 7.71 2.56 -17.64
C VAL A 91 6.74 2.84 -18.79
N PHE A 92 5.59 3.43 -18.47
CA PHE A 92 4.53 3.73 -19.43
C PHE A 92 4.16 5.20 -19.36
N GLU A 93 3.59 5.70 -20.44
CA GLU A 93 3.04 7.04 -20.54
C GLU A 93 1.51 7.00 -20.66
N ASP A 94 0.84 8.13 -20.43
CA ASP A 94 -0.63 8.23 -20.57
C ASP A 94 -1.11 7.85 -21.98
N ALA A 95 -0.27 8.03 -23.00
CA ALA A 95 -0.55 7.65 -24.39
C ALA A 95 -0.61 6.13 -24.60
N ASP A 96 -0.05 5.34 -23.67
CA ASP A 96 -0.03 3.88 -23.77
C ASP A 96 -1.32 3.22 -23.27
N ILE A 97 -2.28 3.99 -22.75
CA ILE A 97 -3.51 3.46 -22.13
C ILE A 97 -4.27 2.51 -23.06
N ASP A 98 -4.48 2.88 -24.31
CA ASP A 98 -5.21 2.06 -25.29
C ASP A 98 -4.42 0.80 -25.65
N THR A 99 -3.09 0.91 -25.71
CA THR A 99 -2.20 -0.23 -25.94
C THR A 99 -2.28 -1.22 -24.77
N ILE A 100 -2.23 -0.72 -23.53
CA ILE A 100 -2.32 -1.55 -22.31
C ILE A 100 -3.70 -2.22 -22.22
N LEU A 101 -4.77 -1.50 -22.54
CA LEU A 101 -6.12 -2.06 -22.60
C LEU A 101 -6.30 -3.12 -23.70
N GLY A 102 -5.51 -3.03 -24.76
CA GLY A 102 -5.45 -4.03 -25.82
C GLY A 102 -4.62 -5.29 -25.47
N LEU A 103 -3.88 -5.26 -24.37
CA LEU A 103 -3.10 -6.43 -23.93
C LEU A 103 -4.05 -7.53 -23.40
N PRO A 104 -3.73 -8.80 -23.64
CA PRO A 104 -4.52 -9.89 -23.10
C PRO A 104 -4.50 -9.83 -21.57
N PHE A 105 -5.68 -9.81 -20.97
CA PHE A 105 -5.82 -9.95 -19.52
C PHE A 105 -5.24 -11.32 -19.12
N GLY A 106 -4.20 -11.31 -18.30
CA GLY A 106 -3.43 -12.50 -17.99
C GLY A 106 -2.67 -12.37 -16.67
N GLU A 107 -1.71 -13.27 -16.47
CA GLU A 107 -0.94 -13.39 -15.24
C GLU A 107 -0.24 -12.08 -14.85
N ASP A 108 0.20 -11.27 -15.81
CA ASP A 108 0.86 -9.99 -15.55
C ASP A 108 -0.09 -8.94 -14.95
N LEU A 109 -1.31 -8.81 -15.48
CA LEU A 109 -2.31 -7.91 -14.90
C LEU A 109 -2.75 -8.38 -13.51
N GLN A 110 -2.85 -9.70 -13.31
CA GLN A 110 -3.13 -10.26 -12.00
C GLN A 110 -2.01 -9.94 -11.01
N LYS A 111 -0.74 -10.13 -11.38
CA LYS A 111 0.42 -9.75 -10.55
C LYS A 111 0.41 -8.27 -10.16
N ALA A 112 0.03 -7.40 -11.10
CA ALA A 112 -0.09 -5.98 -10.84
C ALA A 112 -1.19 -5.69 -9.81
N ASN A 113 -2.36 -6.31 -9.93
CA ASN A 113 -3.43 -6.21 -8.94
C ASN A 113 -2.99 -6.72 -7.57
N ASP A 114 -2.41 -7.92 -7.49
CA ASP A 114 -1.99 -8.48 -6.22
C ASP A 114 -0.91 -7.60 -5.55
N ALA A 115 -0.04 -6.96 -6.34
CA ALA A 115 0.93 -6.01 -5.82
C ALA A 115 0.29 -4.74 -5.28
N ILE A 116 -0.74 -4.21 -5.95
CA ILE A 116 -1.54 -3.10 -5.43
C ILE A 116 -2.17 -3.48 -4.10
N GLU A 117 -2.76 -4.67 -3.99
CA GLU A 117 -3.37 -5.17 -2.76
C GLU A 117 -2.35 -5.32 -1.63
N ARG A 118 -1.17 -5.90 -1.90
CA ARG A 118 -0.08 -6.01 -0.92
C ARG A 118 0.45 -4.65 -0.45
N LEU A 119 0.62 -3.70 -1.37
CA LEU A 119 1.17 -2.38 -1.04
C LEU A 119 0.17 -1.49 -0.30
N THR A 120 -1.12 -1.70 -0.52
CA THR A 120 -2.19 -0.87 0.08
C THR A 120 -2.86 -1.52 1.28
N GLY A 121 -2.82 -2.84 1.39
CA GLY A 121 -3.57 -3.61 2.37
C GLY A 121 -5.09 -3.56 2.14
N ILE A 122 -5.52 -3.21 0.93
CA ILE A 122 -6.92 -3.09 0.53
C ILE A 122 -7.16 -4.12 -0.56
N ASP A 123 -8.16 -4.99 -0.37
CA ASP A 123 -8.72 -5.82 -1.44
C ASP A 123 -9.31 -4.89 -2.52
N VAL A 124 -8.72 -4.91 -3.70
CA VAL A 124 -9.19 -4.12 -4.85
C VAL A 124 -10.17 -4.95 -5.68
N GLN A 125 -10.16 -6.28 -5.55
CA GLN A 125 -11.29 -7.11 -5.94
C GLN A 125 -12.52 -6.76 -5.10
N GLY A 126 -13.47 -6.08 -5.74
CA GLY A 126 -14.78 -5.83 -5.14
C GLY A 126 -15.48 -7.15 -4.84
N GLU A 127 -16.04 -7.25 -3.64
CA GLU A 127 -17.03 -8.27 -3.27
C GLU A 127 -18.24 -8.15 -4.20
N GLU A 128 -18.21 -8.84 -5.34
CA GLU A 128 -19.40 -9.22 -6.10
C GLU A 128 -19.73 -10.69 -5.80
N GLU A 129 -19.96 -11.02 -4.54
CA GLU A 129 -20.65 -12.26 -4.21
C GLU A 129 -21.78 -12.02 -3.20
N ASN A 130 -23.00 -12.26 -3.70
CA ASN A 130 -24.23 -12.60 -2.99
C ASN A 130 -25.18 -11.46 -2.58
N SER A 131 -25.83 -10.86 -3.57
CA SER A 131 -27.18 -10.29 -3.41
C SER A 131 -28.13 -10.86 -4.47
N GLU A 132 -28.13 -12.18 -4.65
CA GLU A 132 -29.08 -12.84 -5.54
C GLU A 132 -29.51 -14.21 -5.01
N ALA A 133 -30.21 -14.22 -3.88
CA ALA A 133 -31.10 -15.32 -3.50
C ALA A 133 -32.13 -14.81 -2.50
N THR A 134 -33.30 -14.37 -3.00
CA THR A 134 -34.66 -14.71 -2.51
C THR A 134 -35.65 -13.71 -3.11
N ARG A 135 -35.92 -13.85 -4.41
CA ARG A 135 -37.22 -13.46 -4.99
C ARG A 135 -37.70 -14.63 -5.84
N ASP A 136 -38.99 -14.90 -5.72
CA ASP A 136 -39.80 -15.81 -6.50
C ASP A 136 -39.80 -17.31 -6.15
N SER A 137 -40.73 -17.65 -5.25
CA SER A 137 -41.61 -18.80 -5.50
C SER A 137 -43.03 -18.43 -5.08
N THR A 138 -43.72 -17.67 -5.94
CA THR A 138 -45.18 -17.70 -6.04
C THR A 138 -45.55 -18.55 -7.26
N THR A 139 -46.67 -19.29 -7.15
CA THR A 139 -47.36 -20.11 -8.16
C THR A 139 -47.22 -21.63 -7.97
N SER A 140 -48.13 -22.22 -7.20
CA SER A 140 -49.25 -23.01 -7.75
C SER A 140 -50.35 -23.18 -6.69
#